data_AF-A0A497P1C0-F1
#
_entry.id   AF-A0A497P1C0-F1
#
_cell.length_a   1.000
_cell.length_b   1.000
_cell.length_c   1.000
_cell.angle_alpha   90.00
_cell.angle_beta   90.00
_cell.angle_gamma   90.00
#
_symmetry.space_group_name_H-M   'P 1'
#
loop_
_entity.id
_entity.type
_entity.pdbx_description
1 polymer ?
#
loop_
_entity_poly.entity_id
_entity_poly.type
_entity_poly.pdbx_seq_one_letter_code
_entity_poly.pdbx_strand_id
1 'polypeptide(L)'
;MNSKAMSMPQGKSCFTYLTEGIVAKEWGYGIRRVKLTVNPNAPEFVTKIPYTFTSSGFKDQEDNWFVCLRMNVDQHTQKKMRPMNQHSNINQLWGEMMLEFALEYADKYKSNQISH
;
A
#
# COMPACT_ATOMS: atom_id res chain seq x y z
N MET A 1 -25.50 5.74 7.65
CA MET A 1 -24.95 4.37 7.48
C MET A 1 -23.60 4.33 8.15
N ASN A 2 -23.43 3.48 9.16
CA ASN A 2 -22.24 3.43 10.02
C ASN A 2 -21.02 2.92 9.25
N SER A 3 -20.05 3.81 8.98
CA SER A 3 -18.71 3.38 8.60
C SER A 3 -18.05 2.80 9.86
N LYS A 4 -18.05 1.46 9.99
CA LYS A 4 -17.08 0.81 10.86
C LYS A 4 -15.71 1.06 10.24
N ALA A 5 -15.08 2.17 10.63
CA ALA A 5 -13.64 2.33 10.48
C ALA A 5 -13.00 1.05 11.01
N MET A 6 -12.12 0.43 10.23
CA MET A 6 -11.36 -0.73 10.69
C MET A 6 -10.55 -0.29 11.92
N SER A 7 -11.09 -0.52 13.11
CA SER A 7 -10.44 -0.16 14.36
C SER A 7 -9.21 -1.04 14.48
N MET A 8 -8.03 -0.41 14.55
CA MET A 8 -6.80 -1.13 14.84
C MET A 8 -6.97 -1.89 16.18
N PRO A 9 -6.45 -3.11 16.31
CA PRO A 9 -6.42 -3.81 17.58
C PRO A 9 -5.80 -2.91 18.65
N GLN A 10 -6.48 -2.74 19.77
CA GLN A 10 -6.02 -1.90 20.86
C GLN A 10 -4.64 -2.38 21.31
N GLY A 11 -3.64 -1.49 21.25
CA GLY A 11 -2.31 -1.71 21.85
C GLY A 11 -1.12 -1.89 20.88
N LYS A 12 -1.32 -1.97 19.55
CA LYS A 12 -0.20 -1.98 18.60
C LYS A 12 -0.26 -0.77 17.67
N SER A 13 0.82 0.01 17.62
CA SER A 13 0.92 1.11 16.66
C SER A 13 1.03 0.55 15.24
N CYS A 14 0.57 1.32 14.26
CA CYS A 14 0.78 1.00 12.85
C CYS A 14 2.26 0.79 12.50
N PHE A 15 3.15 1.51 13.19
CA PHE A 15 4.60 1.34 13.13
C PHE A 15 5.02 -0.06 13.55
N THR A 16 4.49 -0.59 14.67
CA THR A 16 4.77 -1.97 15.12
C THR A 16 4.37 -3.01 14.07
N TYR A 17 3.23 -2.83 13.38
CA TYR A 17 2.74 -3.80 12.40
C TYR A 17 3.59 -3.97 11.14
N LEU A 18 4.34 -2.94 10.76
CA LEU A 18 5.17 -2.95 9.56
C LEU A 18 6.65 -3.14 9.85
N THR A 19 7.06 -2.83 11.08
CA THR A 19 8.42 -3.07 11.55
C THR A 19 8.59 -4.45 12.17
N GLU A 20 7.49 -5.18 12.40
CA GLU A 20 7.51 -6.58 12.79
C GLU A 20 8.26 -7.41 11.74
N GLY A 21 9.40 -7.98 12.15
CA GLY A 21 10.29 -8.77 11.29
C GLY A 21 11.43 -7.99 10.64
N ILE A 22 11.61 -6.69 10.91
CA ILE A 22 12.77 -5.93 10.43
C ILE A 22 14.04 -6.37 11.16
N VAL A 23 15.00 -6.89 10.41
CA VAL A 23 16.29 -7.35 10.92
C VAL A 23 17.35 -6.26 10.67
N ALA A 24 17.80 -5.57 11.72
CA ALA A 24 18.74 -4.44 11.59
C ALA A 24 20.09 -4.81 10.94
N LYS A 25 20.56 -6.05 11.16
CA LYS A 25 21.81 -6.59 10.57
C LYS A 25 21.69 -6.91 9.07
N GLU A 26 20.46 -7.07 8.57
CA GLU A 26 20.12 -7.37 7.18
C GLU A 26 19.22 -6.24 6.66
N TRP A 27 19.71 -5.00 6.74
CA TRP A 27 19.13 -3.84 6.09
C TRP A 27 17.60 -3.90 5.86
N GLY A 28 16.86 -3.84 6.96
CA GLY A 28 15.64 -3.06 7.02
C GLY A 28 14.34 -3.69 6.54
N TYR A 29 14.23 -4.90 5.99
CA TYR A 29 12.94 -5.32 5.40
C TYR A 29 11.99 -6.04 6.37
N GLY A 30 10.76 -5.53 6.50
CA GLY A 30 9.62 -6.23 7.11
C GLY A 30 8.50 -6.33 6.07
N ILE A 31 7.90 -7.52 5.86
CA ILE A 31 6.95 -7.77 4.77
C ILE A 31 5.59 -8.17 5.33
N ARG A 32 4.52 -7.54 4.82
CA ARG A 32 3.13 -7.89 5.14
C ARG A 32 2.24 -7.83 3.91
N ARG A 33 1.45 -8.87 3.67
CA ARG A 33 0.41 -8.84 2.63
C ARG A 33 -0.79 -8.06 3.12
N VAL A 34 -1.28 -7.15 2.28
CA VAL A 34 -2.45 -6.31 2.56
C VAL A 34 -3.44 -6.48 1.41
N LYS A 35 -4.67 -6.84 1.74
CA LYS A 35 -5.77 -6.95 0.77
C LYS A 35 -6.72 -5.78 1.00
N LEU A 36 -6.97 -5.02 -0.06
CA LEU A 36 -8.06 -4.06 -0.04
C LEU A 36 -9.38 -4.79 -0.28
N THR A 37 -10.38 -4.44 0.52
CA THR A 37 -11.77 -4.75 0.18
C THR A 37 -12.30 -3.49 -0.51
N VAL A 38 -12.43 -3.56 -1.83
CA VAL A 38 -12.89 -2.41 -2.63
C VAL A 38 -14.32 -2.08 -2.23
N ASN A 39 -14.63 -0.78 -2.09
CA ASN A 39 -16.02 -0.33 -1.93
C ASN A 39 -16.82 -0.77 -3.17
N PRO A 40 -17.92 -1.53 -3.02
CA PRO A 40 -18.70 -2.02 -4.15
C PRO A 40 -19.28 -0.89 -5.04
N ASN A 41 -19.36 0.34 -4.51
CA ASN A 41 -19.82 1.53 -5.24
C ASN A 41 -18.69 2.31 -5.94
N ALA A 42 -17.44 1.84 -5.88
CA ALA A 42 -16.34 2.48 -6.60
C ALA A 42 -16.53 2.32 -8.13
N PRO A 43 -15.94 3.21 -8.95
CA PRO A 43 -15.98 3.07 -10.41
C PRO A 43 -15.56 1.68 -10.88
N GLU A 44 -16.15 1.21 -11.97
CA GLU A 44 -16.02 -0.17 -12.45
C GLU A 44 -14.56 -0.62 -12.67
N PHE A 45 -13.69 0.29 -13.11
CA PHE A 45 -12.26 0.01 -13.27
C PHE A 45 -11.55 -0.25 -11.93
N VAL A 46 -12.07 0.28 -10.82
CA VAL A 46 -11.55 0.06 -9.46
C VAL A 46 -12.05 -1.27 -8.90
N THR A 47 -13.28 -1.67 -9.21
CA THR A 47 -13.92 -2.89 -8.69
C THR A 47 -13.58 -4.15 -9.49
N LYS A 48 -13.25 -4.03 -10.78
CA LYS A 48 -12.94 -5.17 -11.66
C LYS A 48 -11.53 -5.72 -11.53
N ILE A 49 -10.60 -5.01 -10.91
CA ILE A 49 -9.22 -5.48 -10.79
C ILE A 49 -8.98 -5.95 -9.35
N PRO A 50 -8.66 -7.25 -9.14
CA PRO A 50 -8.36 -7.77 -7.82
C PRO A 50 -6.97 -7.30 -7.38
N TYR A 51 -6.85 -6.03 -7.02
CA TYR A 51 -5.60 -5.48 -6.52
C TYR A 51 -5.28 -6.09 -5.16
N THR A 52 -4.31 -7.02 -5.15
CA THR A 52 -3.66 -7.40 -3.91
C THR A 52 -2.35 -6.63 -3.81
N PHE A 53 -2.01 -6.20 -2.60
CA PHE A 53 -0.81 -5.43 -2.37
C PHE A 53 0.11 -6.15 -1.39
N THR A 54 1.41 -6.00 -1.59
CA THR A 54 2.42 -6.36 -0.61
C THR A 54 2.97 -5.06 -0.04
N SER A 55 2.76 -4.84 1.25
CA SER A 55 3.39 -3.74 1.96
C SER A 55 4.68 -4.21 2.61
N SER A 56 5.67 -3.32 2.67
CA SER A 56 6.87 -3.55 3.46
C SER A 56 7.30 -2.29 4.18
N GLY A 57 7.82 -2.42 5.40
CA GLY A 57 8.52 -1.35 6.09
C GLY A 57 10.02 -1.49 5.89
N PHE A 58 10.74 -0.37 5.79
CA PHE A 58 12.20 -0.38 5.95
C PHE A 58 12.80 0.88 6.55
N LYS A 59 14.06 0.74 7.00
CA LYS A 59 14.91 1.81 7.51
C LYS A 59 16.09 2.01 6.56
N ASP A 60 16.39 3.26 6.20
CA ASP A 60 17.58 3.58 5.40
C ASP A 60 18.85 3.70 6.28
N GLN A 61 19.98 4.11 5.68
CA GLN A 61 21.26 4.33 6.39
C GLN A 61 21.20 5.48 7.40
N GLU A 62 20.30 6.42 7.18
CA GLU A 62 20.15 7.65 7.96
C GLU A 62 19.08 7.51 9.04
N ASP A 63 18.66 6.28 9.31
CA ASP A 63 17.64 5.93 10.27
C ASP A 63 16.22 6.45 9.95
N ASN A 64 15.96 6.87 8.71
CA ASN A 64 14.63 7.25 8.26
C ASN A 64 13.78 6.02 7.95
N TRP A 65 12.53 6.06 8.38
CA TRP A 65 11.58 4.97 8.15
C TRP A 65 10.71 5.23 6.93
N PHE A 66 10.48 4.17 6.17
CA PHE A 66 9.63 4.20 4.99
C PHE A 66 8.62 3.07 5.01
N VAL A 67 7.44 3.35 4.46
CA VAL A 67 6.50 2.33 4.02
C VAL A 67 6.56 2.22 2.51
N CYS A 68 6.62 0.99 2.03
CA CYS A 68 6.49 0.64 0.63
C CYS A 68 5.20 -0.12 0.39
N LEU A 69 4.67 0.04 -0.81
CA LEU A 69 3.56 -0.74 -1.32
C LEU A 69 3.85 -1.18 -2.75
N ARG A 70 3.64 -2.46 -3.01
CA ARG A 70 3.71 -3.08 -4.34
C ARG A 70 2.35 -3.64 -4.70
N MET A 71 1.87 -3.35 -5.90
CA MET A 71 0.71 -4.02 -6.49
C MET A 71 1.14 -5.38 -7.06
N ASN A 72 0.43 -6.46 -6.71
CA ASN A 72 0.77 -7.82 -7.13
C ASN A 72 0.06 -8.18 -8.46
N VAL A 73 0.25 -7.37 -9.51
CA VAL A 73 -0.31 -7.65 -10.85
C VAL A 73 0.73 -8.28 -11.77
N ASP A 74 2.01 -7.87 -11.65
CA ASP A 74 3.14 -8.51 -12.31
C ASP A 74 4.44 -8.36 -11.47
N GLN A 75 5.51 -9.05 -11.84
CA GLN A 75 6.82 -8.95 -11.14
C GLN A 75 7.54 -7.61 -11.37
N HIS A 76 7.11 -6.82 -12.35
CA HIS A 76 7.78 -5.60 -12.80
C HIS A 76 7.11 -4.31 -12.30
N THR A 77 5.97 -4.42 -11.63
CA THR A 77 5.22 -3.26 -11.13
C THR A 77 6.10 -2.51 -10.14
N GLN A 78 6.32 -1.23 -10.44
CA GLN A 78 7.07 -0.33 -9.58
C GLN A 78 6.45 -0.30 -8.18
N LYS A 79 7.31 -0.15 -7.17
CA LYS A 79 6.90 0.01 -5.78
C LYS A 79 6.69 1.50 -5.52
N LYS A 80 5.65 1.84 -4.77
CA LYS A 80 5.46 3.18 -4.22
C LYS A 80 6.01 3.22 -2.81
N MET A 81 6.58 4.34 -2.42
CA MET A 81 7.25 4.52 -1.14
C MET A 81 6.89 5.87 -0.53
N ARG A 82 6.64 5.90 0.77
CA ARG A 82 6.39 7.13 1.54
C ARG A 82 7.21 7.13 2.83
N PRO A 83 7.74 8.28 3.26
CA PRO A 83 8.32 8.39 4.59
C PRO A 83 7.25 8.14 5.64
N MET A 84 7.66 7.55 6.76
CA MET A 84 6.79 7.18 7.86
C MET A 84 7.47 7.52 9.19
N ASN A 85 6.68 7.88 10.20
CA ASN A 85 7.12 7.99 11.58
C ASN A 85 6.02 7.44 12.52
N GLN A 86 6.25 7.52 13.83
CA GLN A 86 5.32 7.05 14.85
C GLN A 86 3.93 7.73 14.84
N HIS A 87 3.81 8.89 14.19
CA HIS A 87 2.56 9.65 14.07
C HIS A 87 1.86 9.44 12.72
N SER A 88 2.48 8.70 11.79
CA SER A 88 1.90 8.45 10.47
C SER A 88 0.67 7.53 10.54
N ASN A 89 -0.40 7.92 9.85
CA ASN A 89 -1.56 7.04 9.67
C ASN A 89 -1.31 6.07 8.51
N ILE A 90 -1.01 4.81 8.82
CA ILE A 90 -0.62 3.84 7.80
C ILE A 90 -1.72 3.50 6.80
N ASN A 91 -2.97 3.50 7.25
CA ASN A 91 -4.10 3.21 6.37
C ASN A 91 -4.29 4.34 5.35
N GLN A 92 -4.01 5.58 5.76
CA GLN A 92 -3.99 6.72 4.85
C GLN A 92 -2.86 6.60 3.84
N LEU A 93 -1.62 6.35 4.29
CA LEU A 93 -0.47 6.18 3.39
C LEU A 93 -0.68 5.04 2.39
N TRP A 94 -1.23 3.92 2.83
CA TRP A 94 -1.63 2.84 1.94
C TRP A 94 -2.70 3.28 0.96
N GLY A 95 -3.77 3.94 1.42
CA GLY A 95 -4.85 4.44 0.59
C GLY A 95 -4.37 5.37 -0.52
N GLU A 96 -3.47 6.31 -0.18
CA GLU A 96 -2.86 7.23 -1.14
C GLU A 96 -2.04 6.49 -2.21
N MET A 97 -1.13 5.59 -1.79
CA MET A 97 -0.34 4.80 -2.75
C MET A 97 -1.21 3.88 -3.62
N MET A 98 -2.25 3.28 -3.06
CA MET A 98 -3.21 2.43 -3.78
C MET A 98 -4.01 3.23 -4.81
N LEU A 99 -4.43 4.45 -4.45
CA LEU A 99 -5.12 5.36 -5.38
C LEU A 99 -4.21 5.73 -6.55
N GLU A 100 -2.94 6.04 -6.29
CA GLU A 100 -1.99 6.32 -7.37
C GLU A 100 -1.79 5.11 -8.31
N PHE A 101 -1.70 3.90 -7.76
CA PHE A 101 -1.65 2.69 -8.60
C PHE A 101 -2.90 2.55 -9.46
N ALA A 102 -4.09 2.80 -8.89
CA ALA A 102 -5.35 2.72 -9.63
C ALA A 102 -5.43 3.78 -10.75
N LEU A 103 -4.93 4.99 -10.51
CA LEU A 103 -4.87 6.06 -11.52
C LEU A 103 -3.90 5.70 -12.65
N GLU A 104 -2.67 5.29 -12.32
CA GLU A 104 -1.67 4.87 -13.32
C GLU A 104 -2.16 3.71 -14.18
N TYR A 105 -2.91 2.79 -13.58
CA TYR A 105 -3.51 1.68 -14.30
C TYR A 105 -4.66 2.14 -15.20
N ALA A 106 -5.56 3.00 -14.70
CA ALA A 106 -6.64 3.57 -15.50
C ALA A 106 -6.11 4.33 -16.73
N ASP A 107 -5.04 5.09 -16.57
CA ASP A 107 -4.43 5.86 -17.67
C ASP A 107 -3.81 4.95 -18.74
N LYS A 108 -3.10 3.89 -18.34
CA LYS A 108 -2.60 2.87 -19.28
C LYS A 108 -3.71 2.22 -20.10
N TYR A 109 -4.85 1.94 -19.45
CA TYR A 109 -5.99 1.34 -20.14
C TYR A 109 -6.67 2.30 -21.12
N LYS A 110 -6.76 3.59 -20.80
CA LYS A 110 -7.26 4.61 -21.73
C LYS A 110 -6.35 4.76 -22.95
N SER A 111 -5.03 4.80 -22.77
CA SER A 111 -4.08 4.90 -23.90
C SER A 111 -4.14 3.69 -24.84
N ASN A 112 -4.36 2.50 -24.29
CA ASN A 112 -4.53 1.28 -25.10
C ASN A 112 -5.86 1.22 -25.86
N GLN A 113 -6.90 1.95 -25.43
CA GLN A 113 -8.18 2.03 -26.15
C GLN A 113 -8.20 3.07 -27.26
N ILE A 114 -7.34 4.10 -27.21
CA ILE A 114 -7.26 5.14 -28.25
C ILE A 114 -6.38 4.69 -29.44
N SER A 115 -5.61 3.61 -29.27
CA SER A 115 -4.66 3.10 -30.26
C SER A 115 -5.25 2.03 -31.19
N HIS A 116 -6.57 1.83 -31.18
CA HIS A 116 -7.28 0.85 -32.01
C HIS A 116 -8.47 1.47 -32.73
#